data_AF-A0A2M9CSJ2-F1
#
_entry.id   AF-A0A2M9CSJ2-F1
#
_cell.length_a   1.000
_cell.length_b   1.000
_cell.length_c   1.000
_cell.angle_alpha   90.00
_cell.angle_beta   90.00
_cell.angle_gamma   90.00
#
_symmetry.space_group_name_H-M   'P 1'
#
loop_
_entity.id
_entity.type
_entity.pdbx_description
1 polymer ?
#
loop_
_entity_poly.entity_id
_entity_poly.type
_entity_poly.pdbx_seq_one_letter_code
_entity_poly.pdbx_strand_id
1 'polypeptide(L)'
;MKTQILTIFALCTVMLSFGQGAFKKNDIYLEAGGNGLFGSVNYERRLTKEPALGARMGVGFYTENAFYLTIPVGINYLFKLKEEKSFKSFIDAGH
;
A
#
# COMPACT_ATOMS: atom_id res chain seq x y z
N MET A 1 -29.03 15.75 -6.49
CA MET A 1 -27.87 15.65 -5.58
C MET A 1 -27.59 14.23 -5.11
N LYS A 2 -28.54 13.50 -4.49
CA LYS A 2 -28.31 12.11 -3.99
C LYS A 2 -27.85 11.12 -5.08
N THR A 3 -28.46 11.17 -6.26
CA THR A 3 -28.10 10.28 -7.39
C THR A 3 -26.70 10.55 -7.95
N GLN A 4 -26.27 11.82 -7.97
CA GLN A 4 -24.94 12.21 -8.45
C GLN A 4 -23.84 11.72 -7.50
N ILE A 5 -24.08 11.75 -6.19
CA ILE A 5 -23.14 11.24 -5.18
C ILE A 5 -22.94 9.72 -5.37
N LEU A 6 -24.03 8.98 -5.59
CA LEU A 6 -23.99 7.55 -5.88
C LEU A 6 -23.23 7.23 -7.17
N THR A 7 -23.43 8.01 -8.23
CA THR A 7 -22.69 7.85 -9.48
C THR A 7 -21.18 8.12 -9.30
N ILE A 8 -20.81 9.15 -8.55
CA ILE A 8 -19.39 9.46 -8.26
C ILE A 8 -18.74 8.34 -7.45
N PHE A 9 -19.44 7.84 -6.42
CA PHE A 9 -18.94 6.74 -5.60
C PHE A 9 -18.74 5.45 -6.41
N ALA A 10 -19.69 5.10 -7.27
CA ALA A 10 -19.60 3.95 -8.16
C ALA A 10 -18.48 4.09 -9.21
N LEU A 11 -18.22 5.30 -9.69
CA LEU A 11 -17.11 5.55 -10.62
C LEU A 11 -15.74 5.40 -9.92
N CYS A 12 -15.62 5.86 -8.68
CA CYS A 12 -14.41 5.70 -7.88
C CYS A 12 -14.08 4.23 -7.60
N THR A 13 -15.07 3.39 -7.26
CA THR A 13 -14.83 1.96 -6.97
C THR A 13 -14.35 1.19 -8.20
N VAL A 14 -14.82 1.52 -9.40
CA VAL A 14 -14.37 0.87 -10.65
C VAL A 14 -12.89 1.17 -10.95
N MET A 15 -12.41 2.39 -10.66
CA MET A 15 -11.02 2.77 -10.91
C MET A 15 -10.02 2.08 -9.96
N LEU A 16 -10.42 1.74 -8.74
CA LEU A 16 -9.55 1.11 -7.73
C LEU A 16 -9.21 -0.36 -8.06
N SER A 17 -9.99 -1.02 -8.92
CA SER A 17 -9.82 -2.45 -9.23
C SER A 17 -8.68 -2.76 -10.21
N PHE A 18 -8.08 -1.76 -10.87
CA PHE A 18 -7.05 -1.95 -11.91
C PHE A 18 -5.59 -1.95 -11.40
N GLY A 19 -5.38 -2.06 -10.09
CA GLY A 19 -4.05 -1.94 -9.46
C GLY A 19 -3.17 -3.21 -9.41
N GLN A 20 -3.64 -4.38 -9.84
CA GLN A 20 -2.90 -5.64 -9.71
C GLN A 20 -1.89 -5.84 -10.85
N GLY A 21 -0.79 -5.08 -10.83
CA GLY A 21 0.33 -5.21 -11.78
C GLY A 21 1.37 -6.26 -11.36
N ALA A 22 2.13 -6.76 -12.34
CA ALA A 22 3.23 -7.70 -12.13
C ALA A 22 4.29 -7.18 -11.16
N PHE A 23 5.00 -8.08 -10.48
CA PHE A 23 6.03 -7.79 -9.47
C PHE A 23 7.12 -6.84 -10.02
N LYS A 24 7.07 -5.55 -9.63
CA LYS A 24 8.05 -4.55 -10.07
C LYS A 24 9.17 -4.40 -9.06
N LYS A 25 10.36 -4.11 -9.57
CA LYS A 25 11.56 -3.84 -8.76
C LYS A 25 11.50 -2.45 -8.11
N ASN A 26 10.85 -1.50 -8.79
CA ASN A 26 10.65 -0.14 -8.32
C ASN A 26 9.17 0.20 -8.52
N ASP A 27 8.54 0.72 -7.48
CA ASP A 27 7.16 1.15 -7.49
C ASP A 27 7.05 2.59 -6.97
N ILE A 28 6.23 3.38 -7.66
CA ILE A 28 5.85 4.73 -7.24
C ILE A 28 4.35 4.72 -7.04
N TYR A 29 3.89 5.17 -5.88
CA TYR A 29 2.47 5.26 -5.58
C TYR A 29 2.17 6.49 -4.73
N LEU A 30 0.91 6.91 -4.83
CA LEU A 30 0.33 7.94 -3.99
C LEU A 30 -0.42 7.24 -2.85
N GLU A 31 -0.19 7.70 -1.63
CA GLU A 31 -0.82 7.17 -0.41
C GLU A 31 -1.56 8.33 0.27
N ALA A 32 -2.89 8.24 0.32
CA ALA A 32 -3.75 9.18 1.04
C ALA A 32 -4.19 8.55 2.36
N GLY A 33 -4.07 9.27 3.48
CA GLY A 33 -4.45 8.73 4.80
C GLY A 33 -3.45 7.75 5.43
N GLY A 34 -2.22 7.66 4.92
CA GLY A 34 -1.19 6.74 5.42
C GLY A 34 -0.08 7.42 6.23
N ASN A 35 1.17 6.98 6.11
CA ASN A 35 2.28 7.49 6.93
C ASN A 35 2.63 8.96 6.58
N GLY A 36 2.18 9.45 5.43
CA GLY A 36 2.16 10.86 5.04
C GLY A 36 0.98 11.67 5.58
N LEU A 37 0.17 11.10 6.47
CA LEU A 37 -1.05 11.65 7.08
C LEU A 37 -2.15 12.05 6.09
N PHE A 38 -2.03 13.17 5.35
CA PHE A 38 -3.03 13.55 4.36
C PHE A 38 -2.75 12.90 3.01
N GLY A 39 -1.56 13.12 2.49
CA GLY A 39 -1.14 12.62 1.18
C GLY A 39 0.37 12.48 1.13
N SER A 40 0.85 11.43 0.48
CA SER A 40 2.26 11.23 0.22
C SER A 40 2.51 10.57 -1.12
N VAL A 41 3.61 10.97 -1.74
CA VAL A 41 4.19 10.26 -2.87
C VAL A 41 5.29 9.38 -2.31
N ASN A 42 5.21 8.09 -2.55
CA ASN A 42 6.16 7.10 -2.04
C ASN A 42 6.83 6.39 -3.20
N TYR A 43 8.14 6.24 -3.09
CA TYR A 43 8.98 5.42 -3.95
C TYR A 43 9.44 4.20 -3.14
N GLU A 44 9.11 3.01 -3.61
CA GLU A 44 9.56 1.75 -3.03
C GLU A 44 10.47 1.02 -4.00
N ARG A 45 11.60 0.54 -3.50
CA ARG A 45 12.57 -0.23 -4.27
C ARG A 45 12.86 -1.56 -3.58
N ARG A 46 12.63 -2.64 -4.30
CA ARG A 46 13.06 -3.99 -3.90
C ARG A 46 14.53 -4.19 -4.26
N LEU A 47 15.33 -4.47 -3.24
CA LEU A 47 16.78 -4.66 -3.31
C LEU A 47 17.13 -6.11 -3.71
N THR A 48 16.34 -7.08 -3.27
CA THR A 48 16.55 -8.52 -3.50
C THR A 48 15.32 -9.19 -4.12
N LYS A 49 15.54 -10.27 -4.90
CA LYS A 49 14.46 -11.07 -5.52
C LYS A 49 13.80 -12.02 -4.52
N GLU A 50 14.61 -12.74 -3.74
CA GLU A 50 14.18 -13.58 -2.61
C GLU A 50 15.33 -13.64 -1.58
N PRO A 51 15.06 -13.55 -0.26
CA PRO A 51 13.85 -13.01 0.38
C PRO A 51 13.72 -11.52 0.06
N ALA A 52 12.50 -11.05 -0.20
CA ALA A 52 12.28 -9.72 -0.78
C ALA A 52 12.46 -8.62 0.28
N LEU A 53 13.67 -8.05 0.34
CA LEU A 53 14.01 -6.83 1.06
C LEU A 53 13.64 -5.64 0.17
N GLY A 54 12.80 -4.76 0.69
CA GLY A 54 12.41 -3.51 0.06
C GLY A 54 12.76 -2.31 0.94
N ALA A 55 13.13 -1.20 0.32
CA ALA A 55 13.27 0.08 0.98
C ALA A 55 12.21 1.04 0.41
N ARG A 56 11.53 1.78 1.27
CA ARG A 56 10.53 2.79 0.96
C ARG A 56 11.08 4.16 1.37
N MET A 57 10.89 5.14 0.50
CA MET A 57 11.15 6.55 0.77
C MET A 57 10.08 7.39 0.08
N GLY A 58 9.46 8.30 0.80
CA GLY A 58 8.41 9.16 0.27
C GLY A 58 8.51 10.58 0.80
N VAL A 59 7.67 11.43 0.22
CA VAL A 59 7.43 12.79 0.69
C VAL A 59 5.94 12.93 0.90
N GLY A 60 5.55 13.19 2.14
CA GLY A 60 4.20 13.45 2.56
C GLY A 60 4.02 14.90 2.99
N PHE A 61 2.76 15.28 3.16
CA PHE A 61 2.41 16.56 3.75
C PHE A 61 1.28 16.41 4.75
N TYR A 62 1.37 17.21 5.79
CA TYR A 62 0.37 17.31 6.82
C TYR A 62 -0.07 18.76 6.99
N THR A 63 -1.38 18.98 7.01
CA THR A 63 -1.97 20.32 7.16
C THR A 63 -3.03 20.30 8.25
N GLU A 64 -2.69 20.87 9.40
CA GLU A 64 -3.66 21.07 10.49
C GLU A 64 -3.76 22.56 10.81
N ASN A 65 -2.70 23.15 11.39
CA ASN A 65 -2.60 24.59 11.61
C ASN A 65 -1.58 25.29 10.68
N ALA A 66 -0.65 24.54 10.11
CA ALA A 66 0.35 25.00 9.15
C ALA A 66 0.70 23.86 8.18
N PHE A 67 1.42 24.17 7.10
CA PHE A 67 1.90 23.17 6.14
C PHE A 67 3.18 22.50 6.65
N TYR A 68 3.09 21.21 6.98
CA TYR A 68 4.22 20.39 7.43
C TYR A 68 4.59 19.39 6.34
N LEU A 69 5.87 19.30 6.04
CA LEU A 69 6.40 18.30 5.11
C LEU A 69 6.95 17.12 5.89
N THR A 70 6.57 15.91 5.51
CA THR A 70 7.01 14.67 6.13
C THR A 70 7.80 13.84 5.14
N ILE A 71 8.80 13.09 5.62
CA ILE A 71 9.61 12.22 4.77
C ILE A 71 9.48 10.81 5.33
N PRO A 72 8.43 10.05 4.96
CA PRO A 72 8.30 8.66 5.38
C PRO A 72 9.40 7.81 4.74
N VAL A 73 10.29 7.26 5.56
CA VAL A 73 11.29 6.27 5.15
C VAL A 73 11.05 4.95 5.90
N GLY A 74 11.30 3.83 5.23
CA GLY A 74 11.07 2.51 5.82
C GLY A 74 11.81 1.40 5.10
N ILE A 75 11.99 0.28 5.79
CA ILE A 75 12.56 -0.93 5.22
C ILE A 75 11.57 -2.07 5.51
N ASN A 76 11.22 -2.81 4.46
CA ASN A 76 10.31 -3.94 4.51
C ASN A 76 11.08 -5.21 4.18
N TYR A 77 10.90 -6.26 4.98
CA TYR A 77 11.49 -7.56 4.69
C TYR A 77 10.39 -8.63 4.68
N LEU A 78 10.14 -9.21 3.51
CA LEU A 78 9.21 -10.33 3.38
C LEU A 78 9.94 -11.64 3.69
N PHE A 79 9.67 -12.19 4.88
CA PHE A 79 9.98 -13.57 5.20
C PHE A 79 9.04 -14.48 4.41
N LYS A 80 9.61 -15.33 3.55
CA LYS A 80 8.86 -16.44 2.96
C LYS A 80 8.64 -17.45 4.10
N LEU A 81 7.41 -17.51 4.62
CA LEU A 81 7.01 -18.58 5.54
C LEU A 81 7.16 -19.89 4.76
N LYS A 82 8.25 -20.61 5.02
CA LYS A 82 8.37 -21.99 4.60
C LYS A 82 7.36 -22.73 5.47
N GLU A 83 6.21 -23.14 4.91
CA GLU A 83 5.62 -24.43 5.24
C GLU A 83 4.35 -24.75 4.47
N GLU A 84 4.42 -25.87 3.75
CA GLU A 84 3.36 -26.78 3.31
C GLU A 84 2.29 -27.11 4.38
N LYS A 85 2.43 -26.65 5.63
CA LYS A 85 1.58 -27.00 6.77
C LYS A 85 0.78 -25.84 7.35
N SER A 86 1.11 -24.58 7.04
CA SER A 86 0.46 -23.42 7.69
C SER A 86 -0.93 -23.12 7.12
N PHE A 87 -1.15 -23.32 5.81
CA PHE A 87 -2.47 -23.09 5.18
C PHE A 87 -3.54 -24.08 5.67
N LYS A 88 -3.13 -25.31 6.05
CA LYS A 88 -4.07 -26.32 6.60
C LYS A 88 -4.56 -25.94 8.00
N SER A 89 -3.74 -25.26 8.80
CA SER A 89 -4.09 -24.85 10.18
C SER A 89 -5.17 -23.78 10.25
N PHE A 90 -5.29 -22.91 9.25
CA PHE A 90 -6.36 -21.89 9.22
C PHE A 90 -7.70 -22.45 8.73
N ILE A 91 -7.67 -23.55 7.96
CA ILE A 91 -8.88 -24.23 7.50
C ILE A 91 -9.40 -25.23 8.55
N ASP A 92 -8.52 -25.83 9.35
CA ASP A 92 -8.87 -26.85 10.35
C ASP A 92 -9.35 -26.27 11.70
N ALA A 93 -9.18 -24.97 11.93
CA ALA A 93 -9.71 -24.26 13.12
C ALA A 93 -11.17 -23.78 12.95
N GLY A 94 -11.80 -24.16 11.83
CA GLY A 94 -13.17 -23.80 11.47
C GLY A 94 -14.19 -24.95 11.55
N HIS A 95 -13.90 -26.00 12.33
CA HIS A 95 -14.81 -27.11 12.62
C HIS A 95 -15.11 -27.21 14.12
#